data_AF-A0A418BCH8-F1
#
_entry.id   AF-A0A418BCH8-F1
#
_cell.length_a   1.000
_cell.length_b   1.000
_cell.length_c   1.000
_cell.angle_alpha   90.00
_cell.angle_beta   90.00
_cell.angle_gamma   90.00
#
_symmetry.space_group_name_H-M   'P 1'
#
loop_
_entity.id
_entity.type
_entity.pdbx_description
1 polymer ?
#
loop_
_entity_poly.entity_id
_entity_poly.type
_entity_poly.pdbx_seq_one_letter_code
_entity_poly.pdbx_strand_id
1 'polypeptide(L)'
;MATAPQRETSTLEDIHGALVAERSKKAYASGIRQVVKWIQQTNQADALLSADGSINLAAFSYDDFVRFIVWTMQNTAVKASTMSGYRSAMRNYYKVQKVPLPSQFDGDLKDVFQGIRRITATSEQTTYVKDSGKRPLVYGAYDALCRTTILAMDAGFLHLFLVLSWNLMARSKSTETIQLGHLSYEEDAVGITFFKSKTDQDGSKRRDPRHIYANPLQPHTCAFLALGLYLACNPMLAAGALFPGSSQRTRFGKGLKLALIEDNPVGSSEIGTHSIRKGAATFVSSGSTGGPSLVSICLRCGWSLGSVFERYMHYERAGDQFVGRVVAGLPLNQANFAVLPPHFVDNNSDAVVAALDVTFPTLSNVASMRGILAHGMASLVRHFDYVVDTLPAKHIVFGTPIFRQPLMLEALKAELATTNQRLQPSGIPPYIEVYRLLEHQGSSIDAMPRSIVDQMRGILDERDVTHGTITSVLIKQTIVDALQVLGLDGT
;
A
#
# COMPACT_ATOMS: atom_id res chain seq x y z
N MET A 1 29.33 -14.03 -10.14
CA MET A 1 29.83 -12.90 -10.97
C MET A 1 28.80 -11.79 -10.94
N ALA A 2 29.12 -10.65 -10.32
CA ALA A 2 28.24 -9.48 -10.35
C ALA A 2 28.21 -8.94 -11.78
N THR A 3 27.09 -9.13 -12.49
CA THR A 3 26.84 -8.48 -13.78
C THR A 3 26.86 -6.97 -13.54
N ALA A 4 27.89 -6.30 -14.07
CA ALA A 4 27.93 -4.85 -14.12
C ALA A 4 26.63 -4.35 -14.80
N PRO A 5 26.01 -3.25 -14.33
CA PRO A 5 24.83 -2.71 -14.98
C PRO A 5 25.12 -2.46 -16.46
N GLN A 6 24.18 -2.86 -17.33
CA GLN A 6 24.25 -2.60 -18.76
C GLN A 6 24.55 -1.10 -18.96
N ARG A 7 25.71 -0.79 -19.56
CA ARG A 7 26.04 0.59 -19.94
C ARG A 7 25.10 0.96 -21.08
N GLU A 8 24.01 1.65 -20.77
CA GLU A 8 23.18 2.29 -21.79
C GLU A 8 24.06 3.29 -22.55
N THR A 9 24.11 3.16 -23.87
CA THR A 9 24.69 4.17 -24.77
C THR A 9 23.76 5.38 -24.81
N SER A 10 23.76 6.16 -23.73
CA SER A 10 23.01 7.41 -23.63
C SER A 10 23.82 8.54 -24.26
N THR A 11 23.22 9.28 -25.19
CA THR A 11 23.82 10.50 -25.75
C THR A 11 23.77 11.65 -24.73
N LEU A 12 24.54 12.73 -24.96
CA LEU A 12 24.43 13.95 -24.15
C LEU A 12 23.00 14.53 -24.17
N GLU A 13 22.30 14.35 -25.29
CA GLU A 13 20.91 14.75 -25.48
C GLU A 13 19.96 13.89 -24.63
N ASP A 14 20.19 12.59 -24.52
CA ASP A 14 19.44 11.69 -23.63
C ASP A 14 19.65 12.06 -22.16
N ILE A 15 20.88 12.40 -21.77
CA ILE A 15 21.24 12.82 -20.42
C ILE A 15 20.56 14.15 -20.06
N HIS A 16 20.62 15.15 -20.94
CA HIS A 16 19.89 16.41 -20.75
C HIS A 16 18.37 16.20 -20.77
N GLY A 17 17.88 15.30 -21.61
CA GLY A 17 16.48 14.91 -21.69
C GLY A 17 15.97 14.24 -20.41
N ALA A 18 16.83 13.54 -19.67
CA ALA A 18 16.48 12.87 -18.42
C ALA A 18 16.27 13.81 -17.23
N LEU A 19 16.75 15.06 -17.30
CA LEU A 19 16.60 16.08 -16.24
C LEU A 19 15.14 16.43 -15.91
N VAL A 20 14.23 16.18 -16.85
CA VAL A 20 12.79 16.44 -16.69
C VAL A 20 12.04 15.15 -16.99
N ALA A 21 11.26 14.66 -16.03
CA ALA A 21 10.42 13.48 -16.25
C ALA A 21 9.48 13.68 -17.46
N GLU A 22 9.27 12.64 -18.27
CA GLU A 22 8.41 12.69 -19.48
C GLU A 22 7.02 13.29 -19.25
N ARG A 23 6.41 13.00 -18.09
CA ARG A 23 5.13 13.60 -17.71
C ARG A 23 5.23 15.12 -17.56
N SER A 24 6.31 15.60 -16.95
CA SER A 24 6.57 17.03 -16.79
C SER A 24 6.84 17.69 -18.14
N LYS A 25 7.55 17.04 -19.07
CA LYS A 25 7.70 17.54 -20.45
C LYS A 25 6.35 17.74 -21.14
N LYS A 26 5.47 16.73 -21.08
CA LYS A 26 4.10 16.82 -21.64
C LYS A 26 3.28 17.92 -20.96
N ALA A 27 3.38 18.06 -19.64
CA ALA A 27 2.69 19.11 -18.89
C ALA A 27 3.21 20.51 -19.26
N TYR A 28 4.52 20.69 -19.40
CA TYR A 28 5.12 21.95 -19.81
C TYR A 28 4.73 22.31 -21.24
N ALA A 29 4.83 21.37 -22.19
CA ALA A 29 4.37 21.59 -23.55
C ALA A 29 2.88 21.99 -23.59
N SER A 30 2.04 21.36 -22.77
CA SER A 30 0.63 21.75 -22.63
C SER A 30 0.47 23.15 -22.06
N GLY A 31 1.28 23.53 -21.07
CA GLY A 31 1.27 24.87 -20.48
C GLY A 31 1.67 25.95 -21.48
N ILE A 32 2.75 25.73 -22.24
CA ILE A 32 3.20 26.64 -23.29
C ILE A 32 2.14 26.80 -24.37
N ARG A 33 1.45 25.72 -24.78
CA ARG A 33 0.33 25.82 -25.71
C ARG A 33 -0.81 26.70 -25.19
N GLN A 34 -1.06 26.75 -23.88
CA GLN A 34 -2.09 27.65 -23.33
C GLN A 34 -1.65 29.12 -23.42
N VAL A 35 -0.37 29.41 -23.21
CA VAL A 35 0.18 30.77 -23.39
C VAL A 35 0.11 31.20 -24.85
N VAL A 36 0.51 30.34 -25.79
CA VAL A 36 0.40 30.62 -27.23
C VAL A 36 -1.06 30.84 -27.64
N LYS A 37 -1.97 29.98 -27.16
CA LYS A 37 -3.40 30.13 -27.44
C LYS A 37 -3.93 31.47 -26.92
N TRP A 38 -3.51 31.89 -25.73
CA TRP A 38 -3.87 33.20 -25.19
C TRP A 38 -3.35 34.34 -26.08
N ILE A 39 -2.08 34.32 -26.48
CA ILE A 39 -1.48 35.34 -27.37
C ILE A 39 -2.28 35.46 -28.68
N GLN A 40 -2.69 34.33 -29.25
CA GLN A 40 -3.52 34.29 -30.46
C GLN A 40 -4.92 34.86 -30.21
N GLN A 41 -5.53 34.53 -29.07
CA GLN A 41 -6.88 35.00 -28.70
C GLN A 41 -6.93 36.49 -28.35
N THR A 42 -5.81 37.08 -27.91
CA THR A 42 -5.71 38.52 -27.61
C THR A 42 -5.19 39.35 -28.78
N ASN A 43 -5.05 38.76 -29.98
CA ASN A 43 -4.50 39.41 -31.18
C ASN A 43 -3.09 40.01 -30.96
N GLN A 44 -2.25 39.34 -30.17
CA GLN A 44 -0.86 39.76 -29.91
C GLN A 44 0.17 38.89 -30.64
N ALA A 45 -0.27 38.06 -31.60
CA ALA A 45 0.58 37.11 -32.31
C ALA A 45 1.76 37.79 -33.03
N ASP A 46 1.49 38.88 -33.74
CA ASP A 46 2.52 39.62 -34.50
C ASP A 46 3.61 40.23 -33.62
N ALA A 47 3.30 40.49 -32.34
CA ALA A 47 4.23 41.08 -31.40
C ALA A 47 4.97 40.04 -30.53
N LEU A 48 4.29 38.96 -30.15
CA LEU A 48 4.76 38.04 -29.10
C LEU A 48 5.13 36.64 -29.60
N LEU A 49 4.83 36.30 -30.85
CA LEU A 49 5.23 35.02 -31.47
C LEU A 49 6.33 35.22 -32.51
N SER A 50 7.16 34.20 -32.64
CA SER A 50 8.13 34.05 -33.72
C SER A 50 7.43 33.53 -34.99
N ALA A 51 8.09 33.60 -36.14
CA ALA A 51 7.56 33.12 -37.42
C ALA A 51 7.19 31.62 -37.43
N ASP A 52 7.81 30.82 -36.54
CA ASP A 52 7.52 29.40 -36.35
C ASP A 52 6.35 29.12 -35.39
N GLY A 53 5.68 30.17 -34.90
CA GLY A 53 4.58 30.08 -33.93
C GLY A 53 5.01 29.82 -32.48
N SER A 54 6.32 29.80 -32.20
CA SER A 54 6.85 29.72 -30.85
C SER A 54 6.79 31.08 -30.14
N ILE A 55 6.87 31.09 -28.80
CA ILE A 55 6.89 32.35 -28.05
C ILE A 55 8.22 33.05 -28.31
N ASN A 56 8.18 34.31 -28.78
CA ASN A 56 9.36 35.14 -28.98
C ASN A 56 9.83 35.69 -27.62
N LEU A 57 10.84 35.08 -27.02
CA LEU A 57 11.36 35.48 -25.71
C LEU A 57 12.09 36.84 -25.69
N ALA A 58 12.39 37.42 -26.85
CA ALA A 58 12.93 38.78 -26.92
C ALA A 58 11.84 39.84 -26.75
N ALA A 59 10.59 39.52 -27.11
CA ALA A 59 9.44 40.42 -26.99
C ALA A 59 8.54 40.07 -25.81
N PHE A 60 8.42 38.78 -25.47
CA PHE A 60 7.57 38.29 -24.39
C PHE A 60 8.18 38.61 -23.01
N SER A 61 7.46 39.44 -22.24
CA SER A 61 7.91 39.95 -20.95
C SER A 61 7.23 39.27 -19.76
N TYR A 62 7.70 39.62 -18.56
CA TYR A 62 7.01 39.29 -17.31
C TYR A 62 5.55 39.79 -17.29
N ASP A 63 5.31 41.01 -17.76
CA ASP A 63 3.98 41.62 -17.74
C ASP A 63 3.00 40.88 -18.64
N ASP A 64 3.47 40.37 -19.79
CA ASP A 64 2.66 39.53 -20.68
C ASP A 64 2.26 38.22 -20.01
N PHE A 65 3.18 37.62 -19.25
CA PHE A 65 2.86 36.43 -18.47
C PHE A 65 1.86 36.74 -17.34
N VAL A 66 1.98 37.87 -16.65
CA VAL A 66 1.00 38.29 -15.63
C VAL A 66 -0.37 38.55 -16.26
N ARG A 67 -0.43 39.22 -17.41
CA ARG A 67 -1.68 39.41 -18.17
C ARG A 67 -2.32 38.08 -18.54
N PHE A 68 -1.54 37.10 -18.98
CA PHE A 68 -2.03 35.74 -19.23
C PHE A 68 -2.63 35.10 -17.97
N ILE A 69 -1.97 35.24 -16.81
CA ILE A 69 -2.46 34.67 -15.54
C ILE A 69 -3.76 35.35 -15.11
N VAL A 70 -3.84 36.68 -15.17
CA VAL A 70 -5.06 37.44 -14.85
C VAL A 70 -6.19 37.10 -15.81
N TRP A 71 -5.91 37.05 -17.11
CA TRP A 71 -6.88 36.63 -18.12
C TRP A 71 -7.39 35.22 -17.85
N THR A 72 -6.50 34.28 -17.50
CA THR A 72 -6.88 32.90 -17.17
C THR A 72 -7.80 32.86 -15.97
N MET A 73 -7.51 33.63 -14.92
CA MET A 73 -8.35 33.73 -13.73
C MET A 73 -9.75 34.29 -14.04
N GLN A 74 -9.84 35.28 -14.94
CA GLN A 74 -11.09 35.95 -15.28
C GLN A 74 -11.96 35.16 -16.28
N ASN A 75 -11.34 34.42 -17.19
CA ASN A 75 -12.01 33.85 -18.36
C ASN A 75 -12.08 32.32 -18.34
N THR A 76 -11.53 31.65 -17.33
CA THR A 76 -11.51 30.19 -17.26
C THR A 76 -11.79 29.68 -15.85
N ALA A 77 -12.27 28.45 -15.73
CA ALA A 77 -12.45 27.77 -14.43
C ALA A 77 -11.15 27.14 -13.89
N VAL A 78 -9.98 27.60 -14.34
CA VAL A 78 -8.69 27.00 -14.02
C VAL A 78 -8.23 27.43 -12.62
N LYS A 79 -7.86 26.45 -11.78
CA LYS A 79 -7.42 26.70 -10.39
C LYS A 79 -6.03 27.34 -10.33
N ALA A 80 -5.76 28.06 -9.23
CA ALA A 80 -4.46 28.67 -8.94
C ALA A 80 -3.28 27.68 -9.01
N SER A 81 -3.50 26.42 -8.62
CA SER A 81 -2.49 25.36 -8.71
C SER A 81 -2.12 25.00 -10.16
N THR A 82 -3.08 24.99 -11.08
CA THR A 82 -2.84 24.79 -12.52
C THR A 82 -2.11 25.98 -13.12
N MET A 83 -2.49 27.20 -12.75
CA MET A 83 -1.81 28.43 -13.17
C MET A 83 -0.34 28.47 -12.67
N SER A 84 -0.07 27.98 -11.46
CA SER A 84 1.30 27.77 -10.97
C SER A 84 2.09 26.79 -11.86
N GLY A 85 1.42 25.82 -12.48
CA GLY A 85 2.00 24.91 -13.46
C GLY A 85 2.42 25.61 -14.76
N TYR A 86 1.70 26.65 -15.19
CA TYR A 86 2.11 27.48 -16.33
C TYR A 86 3.39 28.27 -16.03
N ARG A 87 3.56 28.76 -14.80
CA ARG A 87 4.82 29.38 -14.36
C ARG A 87 5.99 28.40 -14.48
N SER A 88 5.81 27.15 -14.04
CA SER A 88 6.84 26.11 -14.19
C SER A 88 7.13 25.78 -15.66
N ALA A 89 6.09 25.76 -16.51
CA ALA A 89 6.24 25.56 -17.95
C ALA A 89 7.07 26.67 -18.60
N MET A 90 6.75 27.94 -18.30
CA MET A 90 7.51 29.09 -18.80
C MET A 90 8.96 29.06 -18.30
N ARG A 91 9.20 28.80 -17.01
CA ARG A 91 10.57 28.64 -16.48
C ARG A 91 11.35 27.57 -17.24
N ASN A 92 10.73 26.44 -17.53
CA ASN A 92 11.36 25.39 -18.33
C ASN A 92 11.61 25.85 -19.78
N TYR A 93 10.68 26.60 -20.38
CA TYR A 93 10.82 27.12 -21.74
C TYR A 93 11.99 28.10 -21.87
N TYR A 94 12.13 29.08 -20.96
CA TYR A 94 13.32 29.96 -20.89
C TYR A 94 14.61 29.14 -20.75
N LYS A 95 14.62 28.14 -19.86
CA LYS A 95 15.77 27.26 -19.66
C LYS A 95 16.16 26.48 -20.92
N VAL A 96 15.18 25.89 -21.63
CA VAL A 96 15.42 25.12 -22.87
C VAL A 96 15.93 26.02 -23.99
N GLN A 97 15.38 27.24 -24.10
CA GLN A 97 15.82 28.23 -25.09
C GLN A 97 17.14 28.93 -24.70
N LYS A 98 17.72 28.58 -23.54
CA LYS A 98 18.95 29.18 -22.99
C LYS A 98 18.87 30.70 -22.83
N VAL A 99 17.66 31.24 -22.61
CA VAL A 99 17.42 32.66 -22.33
C VAL A 99 17.33 32.86 -20.82
N PRO A 100 18.01 33.85 -20.22
CA PRO A 100 17.89 34.17 -18.81
C PRO A 100 16.43 34.43 -18.40
N LEU A 101 15.99 33.80 -17.31
CA LEU A 101 14.66 34.05 -16.77
C LEU A 101 14.63 35.46 -16.14
N PRO A 102 13.62 36.30 -16.44
CA PRO A 102 13.49 37.61 -15.78
C PRO A 102 13.35 37.45 -14.26
N SER A 103 14.03 38.30 -13.48
CA SER A 103 14.12 38.17 -12.01
C SER A 103 12.75 38.25 -11.32
N GLN A 104 11.78 38.95 -11.91
CA GLN A 104 10.40 39.08 -11.43
C GLN A 104 9.67 37.72 -11.38
N PHE A 105 10.13 36.71 -12.14
CA PHE A 105 9.56 35.37 -12.10
C PHE A 105 9.81 34.63 -10.79
N ASP A 106 10.78 35.04 -9.97
CA ASP A 106 11.09 34.38 -8.69
C ASP A 106 10.40 35.06 -7.51
N GLY A 107 10.45 36.40 -7.43
CA GLY A 107 9.83 37.22 -6.38
C GLY A 107 8.35 37.54 -6.64
N ASP A 108 8.09 38.51 -7.51
CA ASP A 108 6.78 39.17 -7.71
C ASP A 108 5.66 38.19 -8.07
N LEU A 109 5.96 37.19 -8.91
CA LEU A 109 4.99 36.15 -9.28
C LEU A 109 4.50 35.33 -8.07
N LYS A 110 5.32 35.19 -7.02
CA LYS A 110 4.90 34.52 -5.77
C LYS A 110 3.77 35.29 -5.10
N ASP A 111 3.85 36.61 -5.08
CA ASP A 111 2.86 37.49 -4.46
C ASP A 111 1.58 37.53 -5.30
N VAL A 112 1.69 37.57 -6.63
CA VAL A 112 0.55 37.42 -7.55
C VAL A 112 -0.22 36.13 -7.25
N PHE A 113 0.48 34.99 -7.17
CA PHE A 113 -0.16 33.70 -6.86
C PHE A 113 -0.72 33.64 -5.45
N GLN A 114 -0.12 34.33 -4.48
CA GLN A 114 -0.66 34.45 -3.12
C GLN A 114 -1.95 35.28 -3.12
N GLY A 115 -1.98 36.39 -3.85
CA GLY A 115 -3.16 37.24 -4.03
C GLY A 115 -4.32 36.47 -4.67
N ILE A 116 -4.05 35.75 -5.77
CA ILE A 116 -5.06 34.90 -6.43
C ILE A 116 -5.63 33.86 -5.46
N ARG A 117 -4.78 33.20 -4.67
CA ARG A 117 -5.24 32.22 -3.66
C ARG A 117 -6.13 32.85 -2.60
N ARG A 118 -5.80 34.07 -2.12
CA ARG A 118 -6.62 34.80 -1.15
C ARG A 118 -7.98 35.18 -1.75
N ILE A 119 -8.01 35.75 -2.96
CA ILE A 119 -9.27 36.11 -3.65
C ILE A 119 -10.15 34.87 -3.84
N THR A 120 -9.54 33.77 -4.31
CA THR A 120 -10.25 32.49 -4.51
C THR A 120 -10.80 31.97 -3.18
N ALA A 121 -9.99 31.97 -2.11
CA ALA A 121 -10.42 31.49 -0.79
C ALA A 121 -11.57 32.34 -0.21
N THR A 122 -11.52 33.66 -0.36
CA THR A 122 -12.62 34.55 0.06
C THR A 122 -13.90 34.26 -0.72
N SER A 123 -13.80 34.04 -2.04
CA SER A 123 -14.95 33.66 -2.86
C SER A 123 -15.52 32.28 -2.47
N GLU A 124 -14.65 31.30 -2.21
CA GLU A 124 -15.03 29.95 -1.78
C GLU A 124 -15.67 29.95 -0.38
N GLN A 125 -15.25 30.84 0.53
CA GLN A 125 -15.87 31.01 1.85
C GLN A 125 -17.33 31.49 1.77
N THR A 126 -17.66 32.28 0.74
CA THR A 126 -18.99 32.87 0.53
C THR A 126 -19.93 32.01 -0.32
N THR A 127 -19.44 30.90 -0.89
CA THR A 127 -20.18 30.01 -1.79
C THR A 127 -20.20 28.58 -1.24
N TYR A 128 -21.11 27.72 -1.72
CA TYR A 128 -21.10 26.30 -1.33
C TYR A 128 -19.77 25.65 -1.75
N VAL A 129 -18.98 25.19 -0.78
CA VAL A 129 -17.64 24.66 -1.00
C VAL A 129 -17.72 23.31 -1.73
N LYS A 130 -17.23 23.27 -2.97
CA LYS A 130 -16.74 22.00 -3.56
C LYS A 130 -15.34 21.77 -3.03
N ASP A 131 -15.17 20.75 -2.18
CA ASP A 131 -13.85 20.33 -1.67
C ASP A 131 -12.82 20.27 -2.80
N SER A 132 -11.70 20.98 -2.62
CA SER A 132 -10.67 21.04 -3.65
C SER A 132 -9.79 19.78 -3.63
N GLY A 133 -10.15 18.82 -4.48
CA GLY A 133 -9.37 17.61 -4.73
C GLY A 133 -10.03 16.33 -4.21
N LYS A 134 -9.37 15.20 -4.44
CA LYS A 134 -9.92 13.89 -4.06
C LYS A 134 -9.88 13.70 -2.54
N ARG A 135 -11.00 13.28 -1.93
CA ARG A 135 -11.08 13.02 -0.48
C ARG A 135 -10.25 11.80 -0.08
N PRO A 136 -9.73 11.72 1.15
CA PRO A 136 -9.13 10.49 1.67
C PRO A 136 -10.13 9.33 1.62
N LEU A 137 -9.67 8.14 1.21
CA LEU A 137 -10.49 6.94 1.26
C LEU A 137 -10.45 6.40 2.70
N VAL A 138 -11.55 6.52 3.44
CA VAL A 138 -11.64 5.98 4.81
C VAL A 138 -11.53 4.45 4.81
N TYR A 139 -11.05 3.85 5.89
CA TYR A 139 -10.80 2.41 5.95
C TYR A 139 -12.06 1.57 5.64
N GLY A 140 -13.23 1.94 6.15
CA GLY A 140 -14.48 1.25 5.82
C GLY A 140 -14.85 1.29 4.33
N ALA A 141 -14.50 2.37 3.62
CA ALA A 141 -14.70 2.45 2.17
C ALA A 141 -13.63 1.66 1.41
N TYR A 142 -12.41 1.53 1.95
CA TYR A 142 -11.40 0.61 1.43
C TYR A 142 -11.83 -0.85 1.61
N ASP A 143 -12.37 -1.21 2.78
CA ASP A 143 -12.95 -2.53 3.07
C ASP A 143 -14.03 -2.90 2.05
N ALA A 144 -15.02 -2.02 1.85
CA ALA A 144 -16.08 -2.21 0.87
C ALA A 144 -15.52 -2.39 -0.55
N LEU A 145 -14.62 -1.50 -0.99
CA LEU A 145 -13.99 -1.62 -2.31
C LEU A 145 -13.20 -2.92 -2.46
N CYS A 146 -12.57 -3.43 -1.41
CA CYS A 146 -11.90 -4.73 -1.45
C CYS A 146 -12.90 -5.87 -1.68
N ARG A 147 -14.07 -5.84 -1.03
CA ARG A 147 -15.17 -6.81 -1.26
C ARG A 147 -15.71 -6.75 -2.68
N THR A 148 -15.77 -5.57 -3.28
CA THR A 148 -16.26 -5.41 -4.66
C THR A 148 -15.21 -5.78 -5.69
N THR A 149 -13.97 -5.31 -5.51
CA THR A 149 -12.89 -5.55 -6.46
C THR A 149 -12.40 -6.98 -6.50
N ILE A 150 -12.53 -7.76 -5.41
CA ILE A 150 -12.14 -9.18 -5.41
C ILE A 150 -13.03 -10.03 -6.34
N LEU A 151 -14.25 -9.58 -6.62
CA LEU A 151 -15.19 -10.23 -7.53
C LEU A 151 -14.88 -9.94 -9.01
N ALA A 152 -13.93 -9.06 -9.30
CA ALA A 152 -13.64 -8.63 -10.66
C ALA A 152 -13.10 -9.79 -11.51
N MET A 153 -13.72 -10.00 -12.67
CA MET A 153 -13.35 -11.04 -13.63
C MET A 153 -12.14 -10.61 -14.49
N ASP A 154 -11.07 -10.16 -13.85
CA ASP A 154 -9.88 -9.59 -14.50
C ASP A 154 -8.56 -10.24 -14.06
N ALA A 155 -8.66 -11.50 -13.65
CA ALA A 155 -7.57 -12.33 -13.13
C ALA A 155 -6.90 -11.72 -11.87
N GLY A 156 -7.68 -11.06 -11.02
CA GLY A 156 -7.23 -10.47 -9.75
C GLY A 156 -6.48 -9.14 -9.90
N PHE A 157 -6.39 -8.57 -11.10
CA PHE A 157 -5.64 -7.35 -11.35
C PHE A 157 -6.18 -6.16 -10.53
N LEU A 158 -7.49 -5.89 -10.62
CA LEU A 158 -8.09 -4.73 -9.99
C LEU A 158 -7.93 -4.79 -8.46
N HIS A 159 -8.16 -5.97 -7.90
CA HIS A 159 -8.06 -6.23 -6.47
C HIS A 159 -6.63 -6.08 -5.95
N LEU A 160 -5.66 -6.79 -6.55
CA LEU A 160 -4.26 -6.70 -6.10
C LEU A 160 -3.72 -5.27 -6.23
N PHE A 161 -4.06 -4.56 -7.31
CA PHE A 161 -3.61 -3.19 -7.49
C PHE A 161 -4.14 -2.26 -6.39
N LEU A 162 -5.41 -2.42 -5.98
CA LEU A 162 -6.01 -1.67 -4.87
C LEU A 162 -5.30 -1.98 -3.55
N VAL A 163 -5.19 -3.28 -3.22
CA VAL A 163 -4.61 -3.76 -1.96
C VAL A 163 -3.14 -3.35 -1.82
N LEU A 164 -2.34 -3.48 -2.88
CA LEU A 164 -0.95 -3.00 -2.87
C LEU A 164 -0.85 -1.48 -2.79
N SER A 165 -1.72 -0.73 -3.50
CA SER A 165 -1.70 0.73 -3.43
C SER A 165 -2.00 1.25 -2.02
N TRP A 166 -2.91 0.58 -1.31
CA TRP A 166 -3.23 0.86 0.08
C TRP A 166 -2.07 0.50 1.01
N ASN A 167 -1.67 -0.78 1.02
CA ASN A 167 -0.65 -1.29 1.94
C ASN A 167 0.71 -0.61 1.74
N LEU A 168 1.12 -0.31 0.50
CA LEU A 168 2.37 0.39 0.24
C LEU A 168 2.28 1.89 0.49
N MET A 169 1.09 2.44 0.74
CA MET A 169 0.82 3.88 0.79
C MET A 169 1.41 4.58 -0.45
N ALA A 170 1.26 3.91 -1.60
CA ALA A 170 1.95 4.25 -2.83
C ALA A 170 1.06 5.09 -3.75
N ARG A 171 1.69 5.87 -4.63
CA ARG A 171 0.96 6.46 -5.75
C ARG A 171 0.64 5.36 -6.75
N SER A 172 -0.49 5.46 -7.44
CA SER A 172 -0.84 4.49 -8.50
C SER A 172 0.23 4.33 -9.59
N LYS A 173 1.02 5.37 -9.88
CA LYS A 173 2.17 5.23 -10.78
C LYS A 173 3.29 4.34 -10.20
N SER A 174 3.54 4.44 -8.91
CA SER A 174 4.51 3.58 -8.22
C SER A 174 4.03 2.13 -8.20
N THR A 175 2.75 1.90 -7.89
CA THR A 175 2.13 0.56 -7.93
C THR A 175 2.22 -0.06 -9.33
N GLU A 176 1.91 0.70 -10.40
CA GLU A 176 2.03 0.25 -11.79
C GLU A 176 3.47 -0.17 -12.16
N THR A 177 4.48 0.45 -11.57
CA THR A 177 5.89 0.21 -11.91
C THR A 177 6.57 -0.87 -11.07
N ILE A 178 5.85 -1.55 -10.18
CA ILE A 178 6.41 -2.65 -9.40
C ILE A 178 6.90 -3.74 -10.37
N GLN A 179 8.17 -4.12 -10.22
CA GLN A 179 8.75 -5.29 -10.87
C GLN A 179 8.77 -6.44 -9.86
N LEU A 180 8.67 -7.69 -10.34
CA LEU A 180 8.82 -8.86 -9.50
C LEU A 180 10.17 -8.90 -8.78
N GLY A 181 11.24 -8.41 -9.42
CA GLY A 181 12.55 -8.25 -8.78
C GLY A 181 12.62 -7.17 -7.68
N HIS A 182 11.55 -6.39 -7.46
CA HIS A 182 11.46 -5.46 -6.34
C HIS A 182 10.95 -6.14 -5.05
N LEU A 183 10.37 -7.34 -5.16
CA LEU A 183 9.83 -8.05 -4.02
C LEU A 183 10.95 -8.79 -3.28
N SER A 184 10.96 -8.70 -1.96
CA SER A 184 11.81 -9.50 -1.08
C SER A 184 10.95 -10.31 -0.10
N TYR A 185 11.41 -11.53 0.18
CA TYR A 185 10.89 -12.31 1.30
C TYR A 185 11.49 -11.76 2.60
N GLU A 186 10.65 -11.30 3.52
CA GLU A 186 11.04 -10.63 4.77
C GLU A 186 10.42 -11.36 5.97
N GLU A 187 10.55 -12.69 5.99
CA GLU A 187 9.99 -13.58 7.02
C GLU A 187 8.46 -13.49 7.12
N ASP A 188 7.93 -12.75 8.10
CA ASP A 188 6.49 -12.58 8.31
C ASP A 188 5.86 -11.49 7.40
N ALA A 189 6.68 -10.87 6.55
CA ALA A 189 6.29 -9.83 5.62
C ALA A 189 6.78 -10.09 4.18
N VAL A 190 6.21 -9.36 3.22
CA VAL A 190 6.78 -9.16 1.88
C VAL A 190 7.29 -7.74 1.77
N GLY A 191 8.58 -7.57 1.48
CA GLY A 191 9.18 -6.27 1.22
C GLY A 191 8.99 -5.84 -0.23
N ILE A 192 8.72 -4.55 -0.47
CA ILE A 192 8.78 -3.98 -1.83
C ILE A 192 9.66 -2.73 -1.83
N THR A 193 10.71 -2.77 -2.63
CA THR A 193 11.68 -1.67 -2.76
C THR A 193 11.45 -0.86 -4.01
N PHE A 194 11.28 0.46 -3.87
CA PHE A 194 11.17 1.38 -5.00
C PHE A 194 12.51 2.03 -5.31
N PHE A 195 12.98 1.89 -6.54
CA PHE A 195 14.25 2.46 -7.01
C PHE A 195 14.12 3.89 -7.55
N LYS A 196 12.88 4.36 -7.77
CA LYS A 196 12.58 5.72 -8.20
C LYS A 196 11.29 6.19 -7.56
N SER A 197 11.31 7.38 -6.97
CA SER A 197 10.14 7.99 -6.36
C SER A 197 10.01 9.45 -6.75
N LYS A 198 8.85 10.09 -6.54
CA LYS A 198 8.67 11.51 -6.87
C LYS A 198 9.72 12.41 -6.20
N THR A 199 10.19 12.04 -5.01
CA THR A 199 11.14 12.77 -4.18
C THR A 199 12.57 12.25 -4.30
N ASP A 200 12.80 11.27 -5.18
CA ASP A 200 14.08 10.63 -5.48
C ASP A 200 14.06 10.20 -6.95
N GLN A 201 14.22 11.18 -7.84
CA GLN A 201 14.10 10.97 -9.29
C GLN A 201 15.37 10.40 -9.92
N ASP A 202 16.51 10.63 -9.26
CA ASP A 202 17.85 10.15 -9.57
C ASP A 202 18.18 8.81 -8.89
N GLY A 203 17.37 8.38 -7.92
CA GLY A 203 17.52 7.06 -7.28
C GLY A 203 18.75 6.98 -6.37
N SER A 204 19.19 8.13 -5.87
CA SER A 204 20.39 8.28 -5.04
C SER A 204 20.11 8.03 -3.56
N LYS A 205 18.84 8.01 -3.15
CA LYS A 205 18.46 7.72 -1.76
C LYS A 205 18.53 6.22 -1.45
N ARG A 206 18.58 5.91 -0.15
CA ARG A 206 18.55 4.53 0.36
C ARG A 206 17.30 3.81 -0.14
N ARG A 207 17.49 2.55 -0.51
CA ARG A 207 16.51 1.68 -1.17
C ARG A 207 15.82 0.80 -0.12
N ASP A 208 15.14 1.45 0.80
CA ASP A 208 14.53 0.78 1.93
C ASP A 208 13.21 0.09 1.52
N PRO A 209 12.97 -1.17 1.93
CA PRO A 209 11.76 -1.89 1.61
C PRO A 209 10.55 -1.32 2.36
N ARG A 210 9.37 -1.41 1.74
CA ARG A 210 8.09 -1.24 2.43
C ARG A 210 7.54 -2.61 2.76
N HIS A 211 7.38 -2.92 4.04
CA HIS A 211 6.89 -4.21 4.52
C HIS A 211 5.37 -4.29 4.41
N ILE A 212 4.88 -5.27 3.65
CA ILE A 212 3.48 -5.62 3.53
C ILE A 212 3.22 -6.85 4.39
N TYR A 213 2.13 -6.85 5.15
CA TYR A 213 1.71 -7.95 6.01
C TYR A 213 0.42 -8.58 5.52
N ALA A 214 0.21 -9.84 5.86
CA ALA A 214 -1.09 -10.49 5.73
C ALA A 214 -2.08 -9.97 6.78
N ASN A 215 -3.36 -9.98 6.44
CA ASN A 215 -4.44 -9.85 7.41
C ASN A 215 -5.31 -11.12 7.36
N PRO A 216 -4.90 -12.21 8.03
CA PRO A 216 -5.64 -13.48 7.98
C PRO A 216 -7.02 -13.40 8.66
N LEU A 217 -7.33 -12.30 9.35
CA LEU A 217 -8.62 -12.08 10.00
C LEU A 217 -9.66 -11.50 9.03
N GLN A 218 -9.24 -10.89 7.92
CA GLN A 218 -10.09 -10.24 6.93
C GLN A 218 -9.62 -10.58 5.51
N PRO A 219 -10.09 -11.70 4.92
CA PRO A 219 -9.55 -12.25 3.69
C PRO A 219 -9.51 -11.28 2.50
N HIS A 220 -10.58 -10.50 2.26
CA HIS A 220 -10.64 -9.52 1.17
C HIS A 220 -9.66 -8.35 1.32
N THR A 221 -9.10 -8.07 2.49
CA THR A 221 -8.06 -7.04 2.64
C THR A 221 -6.65 -7.61 2.73
N CYS A 222 -6.54 -8.94 2.81
CA CYS A 222 -5.29 -9.66 3.01
C CYS A 222 -4.39 -9.56 1.77
N ALA A 223 -3.27 -8.85 1.90
CA ALA A 223 -2.34 -8.64 0.79
C ALA A 223 -1.73 -9.94 0.27
N PHE A 224 -1.54 -10.94 1.13
CA PHE A 224 -0.94 -12.22 0.74
C PHE A 224 -1.95 -13.08 -0.03
N LEU A 225 -3.22 -13.06 0.37
CA LEU A 225 -4.29 -13.69 -0.40
C LEU A 225 -4.46 -13.01 -1.76
N ALA A 226 -4.52 -11.68 -1.80
CA ALA A 226 -4.63 -10.93 -3.06
C ALA A 226 -3.47 -11.23 -4.01
N LEU A 227 -2.23 -11.33 -3.49
CA LEU A 227 -1.05 -11.69 -4.27
C LEU A 227 -1.12 -13.14 -4.75
N GLY A 228 -1.47 -14.08 -3.87
CA GLY A 228 -1.64 -15.50 -4.22
C GLY A 228 -2.69 -15.72 -5.32
N LEU A 229 -3.86 -15.08 -5.19
CA LEU A 229 -4.93 -15.11 -6.20
C LEU A 229 -4.43 -14.60 -7.55
N TYR A 230 -3.79 -13.42 -7.58
CA TYR A 230 -3.29 -12.85 -8.81
C TYR A 230 -2.22 -13.73 -9.48
N LEU A 231 -1.23 -14.22 -8.73
CA LEU A 231 -0.18 -15.06 -9.28
C LEU A 231 -0.72 -16.40 -9.79
N ALA A 232 -1.67 -17.02 -9.08
CA ALA A 232 -2.28 -18.28 -9.50
C ALA A 232 -3.12 -18.10 -10.78
N CYS A 233 -3.78 -16.95 -10.93
CA CYS A 233 -4.55 -16.62 -12.14
C CYS A 233 -3.66 -16.18 -13.32
N ASN A 234 -2.37 -15.95 -13.11
CA ASN A 234 -1.42 -15.50 -14.13
C ASN A 234 -0.15 -16.40 -14.16
N PRO A 235 -0.28 -17.70 -14.46
CA PRO A 235 0.80 -18.68 -14.29
C PRO A 235 2.01 -18.46 -15.22
N MET A 236 1.82 -17.73 -16.32
CA MET A 236 2.87 -17.37 -17.28
C MET A 236 3.62 -16.08 -16.92
N LEU A 237 3.32 -15.46 -15.77
CA LEU A 237 4.01 -14.26 -15.33
C LEU A 237 5.49 -14.60 -15.08
N ALA A 238 6.37 -13.98 -15.85
CA ALA A 238 7.83 -14.15 -15.76
C ALA A 238 8.49 -12.92 -15.12
N ALA A 239 9.81 -12.98 -14.93
CA ALA A 239 10.60 -11.85 -14.47
C ALA A 239 10.28 -10.56 -15.26
N GLY A 240 10.12 -9.45 -14.55
CA GLY A 240 9.70 -8.17 -15.14
C GLY A 240 8.59 -7.51 -14.35
N ALA A 241 7.68 -6.81 -15.03
CA ALA A 241 6.61 -6.04 -14.39
C ALA A 241 5.60 -6.96 -13.70
N LEU A 242 5.25 -6.66 -12.43
CA LEU A 242 4.19 -7.36 -11.72
C LEU A 242 2.85 -7.24 -12.45
N PHE A 243 2.61 -6.09 -13.09
CA PHE A 243 1.46 -5.84 -13.94
C PHE A 243 1.91 -5.63 -15.40
N PRO A 244 1.99 -6.70 -16.21
CA PRO A 244 2.44 -6.62 -17.60
C PRO A 244 1.54 -5.73 -18.47
N GLY A 245 2.09 -5.18 -19.55
CA GLY A 245 1.36 -4.35 -20.51
C GLY A 245 1.49 -2.85 -20.24
N SER A 246 0.84 -2.05 -21.09
CA SER A 246 0.93 -0.59 -21.03
C SER A 246 -0.27 0.03 -20.32
N SER A 247 -0.07 1.20 -19.69
CA SER A 247 -1.15 2.01 -19.12
C SER A 247 -1.97 1.33 -18.01
N GLN A 248 -1.36 0.44 -17.21
CA GLN A 248 -2.04 -0.26 -16.12
C GLN A 248 -2.61 0.70 -15.07
N ARG A 249 -1.98 1.86 -14.84
CA ARG A 249 -2.54 2.91 -13.98
C ARG A 249 -3.88 3.43 -14.51
N THR A 250 -4.00 3.56 -15.83
CA THR A 250 -5.24 4.01 -16.49
C THR A 250 -6.28 2.90 -16.44
N ARG A 251 -5.89 1.63 -16.68
CA ARG A 251 -6.76 0.47 -16.52
C ARG A 251 -7.34 0.40 -15.10
N PHE A 252 -6.49 0.47 -14.09
CA PHE A 252 -6.90 0.53 -12.68
C PHE A 252 -7.83 1.70 -12.41
N GLY A 253 -7.51 2.91 -12.90
CA GLY A 253 -8.36 4.08 -12.72
C GLY A 253 -9.77 3.93 -13.30
N LYS A 254 -9.93 3.20 -14.41
CA LYS A 254 -11.24 2.87 -14.99
C LYS A 254 -11.99 1.86 -14.13
N GLY A 255 -11.32 0.77 -13.73
CA GLY A 255 -11.91 -0.27 -12.87
C GLY A 255 -12.34 0.27 -11.50
N LEU A 256 -11.49 1.09 -10.86
CA LEU A 256 -11.81 1.75 -9.60
C LEU A 256 -13.04 2.65 -9.71
N LYS A 257 -13.22 3.36 -10.83
CA LYS A 257 -14.41 4.19 -11.05
C LYS A 257 -15.68 3.34 -11.10
N LEU A 258 -15.63 2.19 -11.77
CA LEU A 258 -16.77 1.27 -11.85
C LEU A 258 -17.12 0.69 -10.48
N ALA A 259 -16.14 0.19 -9.74
CA ALA A 259 -16.33 -0.32 -8.38
C ALA A 259 -16.90 0.75 -7.43
N LEU A 260 -16.44 2.00 -7.53
CA LEU A 260 -16.97 3.11 -6.75
C LEU A 260 -18.43 3.45 -7.07
N ILE A 261 -18.85 3.29 -8.33
CA ILE A 261 -20.24 3.53 -8.72
C ILE A 261 -21.15 2.44 -8.13
N GLU A 262 -20.65 1.21 -8.05
CA GLU A 262 -21.35 0.08 -7.43
C GLU A 262 -21.49 0.27 -5.91
N ASP A 263 -20.40 0.64 -5.22
CA ASP A 263 -20.40 0.79 -3.76
C ASP A 263 -21.08 2.06 -3.26
N ASN A 264 -20.85 3.20 -3.93
CA ASN A 264 -21.33 4.51 -3.49
C ASN A 264 -21.50 5.50 -4.67
N PRO A 265 -22.67 5.45 -5.35
CA PRO A 265 -22.93 6.27 -6.54
C PRO A 265 -22.77 7.78 -6.28
N VAL A 266 -23.22 8.26 -5.11
CA VAL A 266 -23.34 9.68 -4.78
C VAL A 266 -21.98 10.30 -4.42
N GLY A 267 -21.04 9.52 -3.86
CA GLY A 267 -19.67 9.96 -3.50
C GLY A 267 -18.57 9.59 -4.50
N SER A 268 -18.88 8.79 -5.53
CA SER A 268 -17.89 8.22 -6.46
C SER A 268 -16.99 9.26 -7.15
N SER A 269 -17.50 10.47 -7.39
CA SER A 269 -16.76 11.55 -8.06
C SER A 269 -15.69 12.21 -7.17
N GLU A 270 -15.77 12.04 -5.85
CA GLU A 270 -14.84 12.61 -4.87
C GLU A 270 -13.65 11.69 -4.58
N ILE A 271 -13.79 10.40 -4.90
CA ILE A 271 -12.76 9.39 -4.72
C ILE A 271 -12.01 9.13 -6.04
N GLY A 272 -10.75 8.74 -5.95
CA GLY A 272 -9.96 8.30 -7.10
C GLY A 272 -8.63 7.71 -6.66
N THR A 273 -7.74 7.44 -7.60
CA THR A 273 -6.46 6.75 -7.30
C THR A 273 -5.59 7.48 -6.25
N HIS A 274 -5.74 8.79 -6.10
CA HIS A 274 -5.05 9.57 -5.07
C HIS A 274 -5.67 9.43 -3.66
N SER A 275 -6.95 9.09 -3.57
CA SER A 275 -7.68 8.91 -2.32
C SER A 275 -7.15 7.74 -1.50
N ILE A 276 -6.72 6.67 -2.18
CA ILE A 276 -6.19 5.45 -1.55
C ILE A 276 -4.99 5.81 -0.67
N ARG A 277 -3.97 6.45 -1.25
CA ARG A 277 -2.78 6.86 -0.50
C ARG A 277 -3.09 7.87 0.61
N LYS A 278 -3.99 8.82 0.36
CA LYS A 278 -4.42 9.79 1.39
C LYS A 278 -5.08 9.07 2.56
N GLY A 279 -6.00 8.16 2.23
CA GLY A 279 -6.74 7.32 3.17
C GLY A 279 -5.84 6.47 4.04
N ALA A 280 -4.93 5.72 3.41
CA ALA A 280 -3.97 4.87 4.11
C ALA A 280 -3.07 5.67 5.05
N ALA A 281 -2.57 6.84 4.62
CA ALA A 281 -1.79 7.73 5.49
C ALA A 281 -2.59 8.23 6.69
N THR A 282 -3.83 8.71 6.47
CA THR A 282 -4.71 9.18 7.55
C THR A 282 -5.09 8.06 8.51
N PHE A 283 -5.36 6.86 7.99
CA PHE A 283 -5.70 5.69 8.81
C PHE A 283 -4.54 5.31 9.75
N VAL A 284 -3.31 5.28 9.25
CA VAL A 284 -2.14 4.96 10.08
C VAL A 284 -1.83 6.09 11.08
N SER A 285 -1.94 7.36 10.67
CA SER A 285 -1.57 8.49 11.53
C SER A 285 -2.60 8.82 12.60
N SER A 286 -3.88 8.50 12.35
CA SER A 286 -4.99 9.05 13.12
C SER A 286 -6.14 8.05 13.33
N GLY A 287 -5.96 6.78 12.96
CA GLY A 287 -6.89 5.70 13.28
C GLY A 287 -6.79 5.22 14.73
N SER A 288 -5.75 5.62 15.45
CA SER A 288 -5.53 5.34 16.87
C SER A 288 -4.65 6.42 17.50
N THR A 289 -4.71 6.56 18.82
CA THR A 289 -3.81 7.40 19.61
C THR A 289 -2.43 6.76 19.83
N GLY A 290 -2.29 5.44 19.59
CA GLY A 290 -1.05 4.68 19.75
C GLY A 290 -0.36 4.30 18.42
N GLY A 291 -0.61 5.06 17.35
CA GLY A 291 -0.11 4.75 16.00
C GLY A 291 1.40 4.96 15.79
N PRO A 292 1.94 4.59 14.61
CA PRO A 292 3.34 4.75 14.28
C PRO A 292 3.79 6.22 14.22
N SER A 293 5.10 6.44 14.32
CA SER A 293 5.66 7.80 14.23
C SER A 293 5.36 8.48 12.89
N LEU A 294 5.13 9.79 12.92
CA LEU A 294 4.94 10.59 11.71
C LEU A 294 6.16 10.50 10.77
N VAL A 295 7.37 10.31 11.30
CA VAL A 295 8.60 10.09 10.52
C VAL A 295 8.47 8.82 9.69
N SER A 296 8.14 7.68 10.29
CA SER A 296 7.97 6.40 9.59
C SER A 296 6.88 6.49 8.53
N ILE A 297 5.76 7.15 8.85
CA ILE A 297 4.64 7.38 7.91
C ILE A 297 5.09 8.23 6.71
N CYS A 298 5.81 9.33 6.95
CA CYS A 298 6.31 10.21 5.90
C CYS A 298 7.34 9.52 5.00
N LEU A 299 8.27 8.77 5.59
CA LEU A 299 9.27 7.98 4.85
C LEU A 299 8.58 6.94 3.96
N ARG A 300 7.65 6.14 4.51
CA ARG A 300 6.85 5.18 3.73
C ARG A 300 6.00 5.86 2.67
N CYS A 301 5.46 7.05 2.92
CA CYS A 301 4.72 7.83 1.91
C CYS A 301 5.60 8.41 0.79
N GLY A 302 6.93 8.39 0.95
CA GLY A 302 7.87 9.14 0.10
C GLY A 302 7.57 10.63 0.14
N TRP A 303 7.36 11.17 1.34
CA TRP A 303 7.22 12.61 1.60
C TRP A 303 8.53 13.16 2.14
N SER A 304 8.81 14.43 1.83
CA SER A 304 9.96 15.11 2.43
C SER A 304 9.67 15.34 3.91
N LEU A 305 10.67 15.09 4.76
CA LEU A 305 10.63 15.43 6.17
C LEU A 305 11.06 16.89 6.42
N GLY A 306 11.51 17.59 5.38
CA GLY A 306 12.15 18.90 5.49
C GLY A 306 13.65 18.79 5.77
N SER A 307 14.37 19.89 5.56
CA SER A 307 15.84 19.92 5.54
C SER A 307 16.50 19.52 6.85
N VAL A 308 15.86 19.77 7.99
CA VAL A 308 16.39 19.40 9.31
C VAL A 308 16.19 17.92 9.57
N PHE A 309 14.95 17.43 9.54
CA PHE A 309 14.64 16.04 9.86
C PHE A 309 15.32 15.05 8.90
N GLU A 310 15.46 15.36 7.61
CA GLU A 310 16.13 14.46 6.64
C GLU A 310 17.62 14.20 6.97
N ARG A 311 18.26 15.01 7.82
CA ARG A 311 19.66 14.82 8.25
C ARG A 311 19.82 13.92 9.47
N TYR A 312 18.77 13.77 10.28
CA TYR A 312 18.87 13.13 11.60
C TYR A 312 17.92 11.95 11.76
N MET A 313 16.79 11.97 11.06
CA MET A 313 15.75 10.95 11.15
C MET A 313 15.78 10.10 9.89
N HIS A 314 16.24 8.86 10.05
CA HIS A 314 16.41 7.91 8.97
C HIS A 314 15.35 6.82 9.02
N TYR A 315 15.26 6.09 7.90
CA TYR A 315 14.50 4.86 7.87
C TYR A 315 15.08 3.87 8.88
N GLU A 316 14.20 3.26 9.65
CA GLU A 316 14.49 2.13 10.51
C GLU A 316 13.41 1.06 10.34
N ARG A 317 13.83 -0.20 10.25
CA ARG A 317 12.99 -1.33 9.86
C ARG A 317 11.75 -1.44 10.75
N ALA A 318 11.95 -1.41 12.07
CA ALA A 318 10.87 -1.56 13.06
C ALA A 318 9.74 -0.52 12.86
N GLY A 319 10.08 0.71 12.49
CA GLY A 319 9.10 1.77 12.23
C GLY A 319 8.24 1.50 11.00
N ASP A 320 8.85 1.06 9.90
CA ASP A 320 8.09 0.70 8.68
C ASP A 320 7.29 -0.60 8.87
N GLN A 321 7.84 -1.57 9.60
CA GLN A 321 7.14 -2.80 9.96
C GLN A 321 5.87 -2.52 10.77
N PHE A 322 5.97 -1.65 11.78
CA PHE A 322 4.82 -1.23 12.57
C PHE A 322 3.77 -0.52 11.70
N VAL A 323 4.20 0.40 10.82
CA VAL A 323 3.31 1.01 9.82
C VAL A 323 2.65 -0.05 8.92
N GLY A 324 3.41 -1.05 8.48
CA GLY A 324 2.95 -2.14 7.63
C GLY A 324 1.84 -2.95 8.26
N ARG A 325 1.97 -3.29 9.56
CA ARG A 325 0.92 -4.00 10.30
C ARG A 325 -0.34 -3.16 10.48
N VAL A 326 -0.18 -1.89 10.84
CA VAL A 326 -1.32 -0.97 11.00
C VAL A 326 -2.07 -0.81 9.68
N VAL A 327 -1.37 -0.54 8.57
CA VAL A 327 -2.02 -0.32 7.27
C VAL A 327 -2.66 -1.58 6.70
N ALA A 328 -2.17 -2.77 7.07
CA ALA A 328 -2.82 -4.05 6.75
C ALA A 328 -4.18 -4.22 7.46
N GLY A 329 -4.50 -3.35 8.43
CA GLY A 329 -5.74 -3.38 9.19
C GLY A 329 -5.72 -4.40 10.33
N LEU A 330 -4.54 -4.77 10.82
CA LEU A 330 -4.42 -5.59 12.01
C LEU A 330 -4.92 -4.81 13.25
N PRO A 331 -5.61 -5.48 14.18
CA PRO A 331 -6.28 -4.83 15.31
C PRO A 331 -5.29 -4.33 16.37
N LEU A 332 -4.91 -3.06 16.27
CA LEU A 332 -3.87 -2.43 17.09
C LEU A 332 -4.05 -2.54 18.62
N ASN A 333 -5.28 -2.79 19.09
CA ASN A 333 -5.59 -2.85 20.52
C ASN A 333 -5.90 -4.28 21.00
N GLN A 334 -5.38 -5.30 20.32
CA GLN A 334 -5.61 -6.71 20.62
C GLN A 334 -4.34 -7.54 20.39
N ALA A 335 -4.22 -8.69 21.04
CA ALA A 335 -3.04 -9.55 20.94
C ALA A 335 -2.79 -10.08 19.53
N ASN A 336 -3.87 -10.35 18.80
CA ASN A 336 -3.87 -10.74 17.39
C ASN A 336 -3.33 -9.65 16.44
N PHE A 337 -2.93 -8.45 16.90
CA PHE A 337 -2.05 -7.57 16.13
C PHE A 337 -0.73 -8.26 15.74
N ALA A 338 -0.25 -9.16 16.60
CA ALA A 338 0.94 -9.97 16.38
C ALA A 338 0.68 -11.25 15.57
N VAL A 339 -0.50 -11.40 14.95
CA VAL A 339 -0.80 -12.56 14.12
C VAL A 339 0.24 -12.71 13.01
N LEU A 340 0.65 -13.94 12.77
CA LEU A 340 1.54 -14.32 11.68
C LEU A 340 0.75 -14.50 10.38
N PRO A 341 1.37 -14.30 9.20
CA PRO A 341 0.73 -14.67 7.95
C PRO A 341 0.45 -16.18 7.90
N PRO A 342 -0.53 -16.63 7.10
CA PRO A 342 -0.65 -18.04 6.76
C PRO A 342 0.69 -18.54 6.20
N HIS A 343 1.18 -19.66 6.73
CA HIS A 343 2.45 -20.25 6.35
C HIS A 343 2.45 -21.76 6.57
N PHE A 344 3.30 -22.46 5.82
CA PHE A 344 3.55 -23.87 6.04
C PHE A 344 4.60 -24.08 7.12
N VAL A 345 4.51 -25.25 7.78
CA VAL A 345 5.49 -25.73 8.75
C VAL A 345 6.87 -25.84 8.08
N ASP A 346 6.93 -26.47 6.91
CA ASP A 346 8.11 -26.50 6.05
C ASP A 346 7.75 -26.07 4.62
N ASN A 347 8.40 -25.02 4.12
CA ASN A 347 8.23 -24.57 2.73
C ASN A 347 8.93 -25.49 1.71
N ASN A 348 9.68 -26.49 2.17
CA ASN A 348 10.42 -27.44 1.34
C ASN A 348 9.85 -28.85 1.38
N SER A 349 8.72 -29.09 2.07
CA SER A 349 8.06 -30.39 2.01
C SER A 349 7.62 -30.70 0.58
N ASP A 350 7.68 -31.98 0.19
CA ASP A 350 7.41 -32.41 -1.19
C ASP A 350 6.03 -31.94 -1.68
N ALA A 351 5.03 -31.98 -0.78
CA ALA A 351 3.67 -31.51 -1.07
C ALA A 351 3.64 -30.00 -1.39
N VAL A 352 4.33 -29.18 -0.59
CA VAL A 352 4.40 -27.73 -0.80
C VAL A 352 5.16 -27.43 -2.09
N VAL A 353 6.32 -28.04 -2.32
CA VAL A 353 7.13 -27.79 -3.52
C VAL A 353 6.36 -28.16 -4.78
N ALA A 354 5.75 -29.35 -4.82
CA ALA A 354 4.95 -29.78 -5.97
C ALA A 354 3.76 -28.83 -6.22
N ALA A 355 3.09 -28.35 -5.17
CA ALA A 355 1.99 -27.42 -5.32
C ALA A 355 2.44 -26.05 -5.86
N LEU A 356 3.60 -25.54 -5.40
CA LEU A 356 4.18 -24.30 -5.90
C LEU A 356 4.57 -24.42 -7.38
N ASP A 357 5.19 -25.53 -7.79
CA ASP A 357 5.62 -25.74 -9.16
C ASP A 357 4.44 -25.86 -10.12
N VAL A 358 3.35 -26.52 -9.73
CA VAL A 358 2.19 -26.68 -10.61
C VAL A 358 1.33 -25.42 -10.65
N THR A 359 1.24 -24.66 -9.54
CA THR A 359 0.39 -23.45 -9.45
C THR A 359 1.08 -22.18 -9.94
N PHE A 360 2.40 -22.08 -9.78
CA PHE A 360 3.21 -20.92 -10.17
C PHE A 360 4.42 -21.31 -11.04
N PRO A 361 4.22 -22.04 -12.16
CA PRO A 361 5.29 -22.77 -12.86
C PRO A 361 6.45 -21.91 -13.33
N THR A 362 6.18 -20.68 -13.77
CA THR A 362 7.27 -19.77 -14.20
C THR A 362 8.01 -19.17 -13.02
N LEU A 363 7.32 -18.84 -11.92
CA LEU A 363 7.91 -18.14 -10.78
C LEU A 363 8.51 -19.08 -9.73
N SER A 364 8.11 -20.34 -9.67
CA SER A 364 8.68 -21.32 -8.72
C SER A 364 10.16 -21.55 -8.96
N ASN A 365 10.60 -21.41 -10.22
CA ASN A 365 12.00 -21.44 -10.64
C ASN A 365 12.81 -20.20 -10.22
N VAL A 366 12.16 -19.14 -9.71
CA VAL A 366 12.83 -17.92 -9.24
C VAL A 366 13.07 -18.03 -7.73
N ALA A 367 14.31 -18.35 -7.35
CA ALA A 367 14.67 -18.62 -5.95
C ALA A 367 14.24 -17.53 -4.97
N SER A 368 14.37 -16.24 -5.33
CA SER A 368 13.95 -15.11 -4.48
C SER A 368 12.44 -15.02 -4.27
N MET A 369 11.63 -15.64 -5.13
CA MET A 369 10.18 -15.65 -5.02
C MET A 369 9.65 -16.81 -4.18
N ARG A 370 10.43 -17.86 -3.94
CA ARG A 370 9.95 -19.11 -3.32
C ARG A 370 9.20 -18.89 -2.00
N GLY A 371 9.76 -18.08 -1.09
CA GLY A 371 9.11 -17.75 0.18
C GLY A 371 7.82 -16.92 0.01
N ILE A 372 7.79 -16.01 -0.96
CA ILE A 372 6.61 -15.20 -1.27
C ILE A 372 5.50 -16.08 -1.87
N LEU A 373 5.85 -17.01 -2.76
CA LEU A 373 4.91 -17.96 -3.34
C LEU A 373 4.35 -18.91 -2.29
N ALA A 374 5.18 -19.36 -1.34
CA ALA A 374 4.73 -20.16 -0.20
C ALA A 374 3.70 -19.42 0.66
N HIS A 375 3.91 -18.14 0.95
CA HIS A 375 2.92 -17.31 1.64
C HIS A 375 1.62 -17.10 0.86
N GLY A 376 1.73 -16.88 -0.46
CA GLY A 376 0.56 -16.80 -1.34
C GLY A 376 -0.23 -18.10 -1.34
N MET A 377 0.45 -19.24 -1.48
CA MET A 377 -0.17 -20.57 -1.44
C MET A 377 -0.81 -20.86 -0.08
N ALA A 378 -0.09 -20.65 1.02
CA ALA A 378 -0.63 -20.86 2.36
C ALA A 378 -1.86 -19.97 2.62
N SER A 379 -1.88 -18.75 2.08
CA SER A 379 -3.05 -17.86 2.15
C SER A 379 -4.23 -18.38 1.33
N LEU A 380 -3.99 -18.94 0.14
CA LEU A 380 -5.03 -19.60 -0.66
C LEU A 380 -5.63 -20.80 0.08
N VAL A 381 -4.80 -21.64 0.70
CA VAL A 381 -5.27 -22.81 1.48
C VAL A 381 -6.05 -22.36 2.71
N ARG A 382 -5.52 -21.40 3.48
CA ARG A 382 -6.18 -20.86 4.69
C ARG A 382 -7.53 -20.23 4.41
N HIS A 383 -7.69 -19.61 3.24
CA HIS A 383 -8.91 -18.90 2.85
C HIS A 383 -9.69 -19.63 1.75
N PHE A 384 -9.47 -20.94 1.58
CA PHE A 384 -10.08 -21.71 0.50
C PHE A 384 -11.60 -21.58 0.48
N ASP A 385 -12.26 -21.84 1.62
CA ASP A 385 -13.72 -21.79 1.74
C ASP A 385 -14.26 -20.39 1.44
N TYR A 386 -13.61 -19.35 1.99
CA TYR A 386 -13.95 -17.96 1.68
C TYR A 386 -13.90 -17.67 0.18
N VAL A 387 -12.87 -18.15 -0.52
CA VAL A 387 -12.73 -17.94 -1.97
C VAL A 387 -13.83 -18.67 -2.74
N VAL A 388 -14.14 -19.91 -2.36
CA VAL A 388 -15.22 -20.71 -2.97
C VAL A 388 -16.59 -20.06 -2.77
N ASP A 389 -16.88 -19.60 -1.56
CA ASP A 389 -18.18 -19.04 -1.19
C ASP A 389 -18.39 -17.63 -1.76
N THR A 390 -17.32 -16.86 -1.95
CA THR A 390 -17.40 -15.45 -2.34
C THR A 390 -17.27 -15.22 -3.83
N LEU A 391 -16.35 -15.92 -4.52
CA LEU A 391 -16.03 -15.59 -5.90
C LEU A 391 -17.06 -16.17 -6.89
N PRO A 392 -17.34 -15.47 -8.02
CA PRO A 392 -18.25 -15.99 -9.02
C PRO A 392 -17.81 -17.36 -9.54
N ALA A 393 -18.73 -18.30 -9.74
CA ALA A 393 -18.39 -19.68 -10.18
C ALA A 393 -17.56 -19.77 -11.48
N LYS A 394 -17.64 -18.74 -12.35
CA LYS A 394 -16.85 -18.64 -13.59
C LYS A 394 -15.46 -18.01 -13.40
N HIS A 395 -15.10 -17.63 -12.18
CA HIS A 395 -13.85 -16.95 -11.89
C HIS A 395 -12.67 -17.87 -12.23
N ILE A 396 -11.65 -17.32 -12.89
CA ILE A 396 -10.54 -18.09 -13.46
C ILE A 396 -9.74 -18.86 -12.40
N VAL A 397 -9.74 -18.39 -11.14
CA VAL A 397 -9.04 -19.07 -10.04
C VAL A 397 -9.52 -20.52 -9.86
N PHE A 398 -10.79 -20.82 -10.12
CA PHE A 398 -11.33 -22.17 -10.01
C PHE A 398 -10.83 -23.11 -11.13
N GLY A 399 -10.11 -22.58 -12.13
CA GLY A 399 -9.35 -23.37 -13.09
C GLY A 399 -7.93 -23.71 -12.62
N THR A 400 -7.46 -23.14 -11.51
CA THR A 400 -6.08 -23.34 -11.04
C THR A 400 -5.93 -24.65 -10.26
N PRO A 401 -4.71 -25.23 -10.19
CA PRO A 401 -4.48 -26.56 -9.64
C PRO A 401 -5.04 -26.76 -8.21
N ILE A 402 -4.82 -25.78 -7.33
CA ILE A 402 -5.26 -25.84 -5.93
C ILE A 402 -6.79 -25.97 -5.76
N PHE A 403 -7.59 -25.45 -6.70
CA PHE A 403 -9.06 -25.57 -6.68
C PHE A 403 -9.59 -26.77 -7.49
N ARG A 404 -8.71 -27.48 -8.20
CA ARG A 404 -9.08 -28.64 -9.04
C ARG A 404 -8.60 -29.97 -8.50
N GLN A 405 -7.68 -29.97 -7.54
CA GLN A 405 -7.03 -31.17 -7.01
C GLN A 405 -7.30 -31.29 -5.50
N PRO A 406 -8.38 -31.97 -5.07
CA PRO A 406 -8.73 -32.08 -3.66
C PRO A 406 -7.64 -32.73 -2.80
N LEU A 407 -6.93 -33.72 -3.33
CA LEU A 407 -5.82 -34.38 -2.61
C LEU A 407 -4.66 -33.41 -2.32
N MET A 408 -4.35 -32.51 -3.26
CA MET A 408 -3.35 -31.47 -3.05
C MET A 408 -3.79 -30.51 -1.93
N LEU A 409 -5.06 -30.08 -1.96
CA LEU A 409 -5.61 -29.20 -0.93
C LEU A 409 -5.53 -29.83 0.47
N GLU A 410 -5.96 -31.09 0.60
CA GLU A 410 -5.93 -31.79 1.89
C GLU A 410 -4.49 -32.00 2.40
N ALA A 411 -3.55 -32.35 1.51
CA ALA A 411 -2.13 -32.42 1.87
C ALA A 411 -1.60 -31.07 2.36
N LEU A 412 -1.92 -29.98 1.67
CA LEU A 412 -1.47 -28.63 2.07
C LEU A 412 -2.15 -28.12 3.34
N LYS A 413 -3.41 -28.49 3.61
CA LYS A 413 -4.09 -28.18 4.88
C LYS A 413 -3.37 -28.82 6.06
N ALA A 414 -2.88 -30.05 5.91
CA ALA A 414 -2.10 -30.73 6.94
C ALA A 414 -0.74 -30.06 7.21
N GLU A 415 -0.17 -29.41 6.18
CA GLU A 415 1.11 -28.69 6.28
C GLU A 415 0.97 -27.25 6.81
N LEU A 416 -0.24 -26.72 6.96
CA LEU A 416 -0.46 -25.36 7.49
C LEU A 416 -0.09 -25.31 8.98
N ALA A 417 0.75 -24.33 9.33
CA ALA A 417 1.14 -24.13 10.71
C ALA A 417 -0.03 -23.63 11.57
N THR A 418 -0.27 -24.31 12.69
CA THR A 418 -1.30 -23.95 13.70
C THR A 418 -0.72 -23.26 14.93
N THR A 419 0.51 -23.60 15.33
CA THR A 419 1.17 -23.07 16.54
C THR A 419 2.69 -22.89 16.41
N ASN A 420 3.28 -23.25 15.27
CA ASN A 420 4.72 -23.49 15.16
C ASN A 420 5.57 -22.22 14.94
N GLN A 421 6.71 -22.14 15.64
CA GLN A 421 7.57 -20.95 15.82
C GLN A 421 8.53 -20.63 14.66
N ARG A 422 8.28 -21.08 13.43
CA ARG A 422 9.20 -20.81 12.29
C ARG A 422 9.35 -19.32 12.03
N LEU A 423 8.29 -18.56 12.26
CA LEU A 423 8.25 -17.12 12.06
C LEU A 423 8.05 -16.41 13.41
N GLN A 424 8.68 -15.24 13.54
CA GLN A 424 8.46 -14.33 14.65
C GLN A 424 7.76 -13.07 14.15
N PRO A 425 6.75 -12.56 14.87
CA PRO A 425 6.05 -11.36 14.44
C PRO A 425 6.95 -10.13 14.59
N SER A 426 7.14 -9.39 13.51
CA SER A 426 7.98 -8.19 13.45
C SER A 426 7.17 -6.89 13.56
N GLY A 427 7.77 -5.77 13.96
CA GLY A 427 7.05 -4.49 14.07
C GLY A 427 5.97 -4.44 15.16
N ILE A 428 6.15 -5.20 16.23
CA ILE A 428 5.22 -5.29 17.35
C ILE A 428 5.58 -4.25 18.43
N PRO A 429 4.68 -3.31 18.76
CA PRO A 429 4.95 -2.38 19.85
C PRO A 429 4.78 -3.08 21.21
N PRO A 430 5.49 -2.63 22.27
CA PRO A 430 5.57 -3.37 23.54
C PRO A 430 4.22 -3.67 24.21
N TYR A 431 3.22 -2.79 24.05
CA TYR A 431 1.90 -2.97 24.65
C TYR A 431 1.11 -4.15 24.06
N ILE A 432 1.41 -4.59 22.84
CA ILE A 432 0.80 -5.79 22.25
C ILE A 432 1.27 -7.03 22.99
N GLU A 433 2.53 -7.05 23.43
CA GLU A 433 3.03 -8.18 24.22
C GLU A 433 2.31 -8.25 25.58
N VAL A 434 1.98 -7.09 26.17
CA VAL A 434 1.12 -7.03 27.35
C VAL A 434 -0.26 -7.61 27.04
N TYR A 435 -0.90 -7.29 25.91
CA TYR A 435 -2.18 -7.90 25.53
C TYR A 435 -2.09 -9.42 25.35
N ARG A 436 -0.99 -9.93 24.75
CA ARG A 436 -0.77 -11.37 24.61
C ARG A 436 -0.66 -12.07 25.96
N LEU A 437 0.08 -11.48 26.90
CA LEU A 437 0.22 -12.00 28.25
C LEU A 437 -1.13 -11.99 28.99
N LEU A 438 -1.92 -10.91 28.85
CA LEU A 438 -3.25 -10.80 29.45
C LEU A 438 -4.24 -11.83 28.87
N GLU A 439 -4.24 -12.07 27.56
CA GLU A 439 -5.08 -13.11 26.94
C GLU A 439 -4.67 -14.51 27.40
N HIS A 440 -3.36 -14.76 27.53
CA HIS A 440 -2.85 -16.02 28.07
C HIS A 440 -3.31 -16.24 29.51
N GLN A 441 -3.16 -15.23 30.37
CA GLN A 441 -3.65 -15.27 31.75
C GLN A 441 -5.17 -15.46 31.83
N GLY A 442 -5.93 -14.73 31.00
CA GLY A 442 -7.39 -14.88 30.92
C GLY A 442 -7.81 -16.29 30.54
N SER A 443 -7.12 -16.91 29.59
CA SER A 443 -7.37 -18.30 29.18
C SER A 443 -7.08 -19.30 30.30
N SER A 444 -6.00 -19.10 31.05
CA SER A 444 -5.70 -19.92 32.25
C SER A 444 -6.76 -19.74 33.33
N ILE A 445 -7.27 -18.52 33.51
CA ILE A 445 -8.35 -18.22 34.47
C ILE A 445 -9.66 -18.90 34.07
N ASP A 446 -10.04 -18.83 32.80
CA ASP A 446 -11.27 -19.45 32.29
C ASP A 446 -11.20 -21.00 32.32
N ALA A 447 -10.00 -21.57 32.24
CA ALA A 447 -9.77 -23.01 32.35
C ALA A 447 -9.79 -23.54 33.79
N MET A 448 -9.61 -22.67 34.80
CA MET A 448 -9.53 -23.07 36.22
C MET A 448 -10.72 -23.91 36.69
N PRO A 449 -12.00 -23.52 36.49
CA PRO A 449 -13.12 -24.28 37.02
C PRO A 449 -13.17 -25.71 36.47
N ARG A 450 -12.87 -25.90 35.18
CA ARG A 450 -12.85 -27.22 34.54
C ARG A 450 -11.71 -28.07 35.08
N SER A 451 -10.50 -27.51 35.15
CA SER A 451 -9.33 -28.22 35.70
C SER A 451 -9.58 -28.71 37.13
N ILE A 452 -10.12 -27.84 38.00
CA ILE A 452 -10.45 -28.18 39.39
C ILE A 452 -11.53 -29.29 39.45
N VAL A 453 -12.59 -29.18 38.65
CA VAL A 453 -13.68 -30.17 38.62
C VAL A 453 -13.19 -31.52 38.09
N ASP A 454 -12.38 -31.55 37.04
CA ASP A 454 -11.86 -32.79 36.45
C ASP A 454 -10.90 -33.50 37.42
N GLN A 455 -10.03 -32.76 38.12
CA GLN A 455 -9.17 -33.33 39.16
C GLN A 455 -9.96 -33.82 40.38
N MET A 456 -10.98 -33.07 40.81
CA MET A 456 -11.88 -33.52 41.89
C MET A 456 -12.65 -34.79 41.51
N ARG A 457 -13.09 -34.91 40.26
CA ARG A 457 -13.76 -36.12 39.75
C ARG A 457 -12.80 -37.32 39.75
N GLY A 458 -11.56 -37.14 39.28
CA GLY A 458 -10.54 -38.18 39.34
C GLY A 458 -10.34 -38.76 40.73
N ILE A 459 -10.33 -37.91 41.77
CA ILE A 459 -10.21 -38.36 43.18
C ILE A 459 -11.42 -39.16 43.64
N LEU A 460 -12.63 -38.73 43.25
CA LEU A 460 -13.86 -39.45 43.61
C LEU A 460 -13.93 -40.82 42.93
N ASP A 461 -13.48 -40.91 41.69
CA ASP A 461 -13.47 -42.15 40.90
C ASP A 461 -12.36 -43.12 41.36
N GLU A 462 -11.18 -42.63 41.73
CA GLU A 462 -10.05 -43.46 42.19
C GLU A 462 -10.26 -44.07 43.58
N ARG A 463 -11.06 -43.44 44.45
CA ARG A 463 -11.10 -43.82 45.87
C ARG A 463 -12.30 -44.61 46.32
N ASP A 464 -13.21 -45.00 45.43
CA ASP A 464 -14.45 -45.75 45.74
C ASP A 464 -15.09 -45.21 47.03
N VAL A 465 -15.95 -44.19 46.88
CA VAL A 465 -16.54 -43.32 47.94
C VAL A 465 -17.06 -44.07 49.18
N THR A 466 -17.19 -45.39 49.09
CA THR A 466 -17.56 -46.35 50.13
C THR A 466 -16.49 -46.60 51.22
N HIS A 467 -15.18 -46.37 51.01
CA HIS A 467 -14.14 -46.81 51.98
C HIS A 467 -13.07 -45.78 52.42
N GLY A 468 -13.02 -44.57 51.87
CA GLY A 468 -11.98 -43.58 52.18
C GLY A 468 -12.50 -42.21 52.63
N THR A 469 -12.10 -41.73 53.80
CA THR A 469 -12.45 -40.40 54.31
C THR A 469 -11.82 -39.30 53.44
N ILE A 470 -12.63 -38.53 52.71
CA ILE A 470 -12.17 -37.31 52.02
C ILE A 470 -11.83 -36.27 53.09
N THR A 471 -10.56 -35.86 53.19
CA THR A 471 -10.11 -34.88 54.19
C THR A 471 -10.00 -33.48 53.58
N SER A 472 -10.18 -32.43 54.40
CA SER A 472 -9.98 -31.04 53.96
C SER A 472 -8.56 -30.79 53.45
N VAL A 473 -7.56 -31.51 53.95
CA VAL A 473 -6.16 -31.40 53.52
C VAL A 473 -6.01 -31.90 52.08
N LEU A 474 -6.62 -33.04 51.76
CA LEU A 474 -6.59 -33.60 50.40
C LEU A 474 -7.25 -32.65 49.40
N ILE A 475 -8.44 -32.13 49.72
CA ILE A 475 -9.16 -31.17 48.86
C ILE A 475 -8.30 -29.92 48.60
N LYS A 476 -7.65 -29.38 49.63
CA LYS A 476 -6.77 -28.21 49.48
C LYS A 476 -5.57 -28.51 48.60
N GLN A 477 -4.93 -29.67 48.78
CA GLN A 477 -3.78 -30.06 47.96
C GLN A 477 -4.18 -30.21 46.49
N THR A 478 -5.32 -30.85 46.19
CA THR A 478 -5.81 -30.99 44.82
C THR A 478 -6.12 -29.64 44.17
N ILE A 479 -6.71 -28.70 44.90
CA ILE A 479 -6.94 -27.36 44.38
C ILE A 479 -5.59 -26.68 44.07
N VAL A 480 -4.59 -26.84 44.95
CA VAL A 480 -3.23 -26.29 44.71
C VAL A 480 -2.58 -26.95 43.49
N ASP A 481 -2.65 -28.27 43.36
CA ASP A 481 -2.10 -29.00 42.22
C ASP A 481 -2.80 -28.59 40.90
N ALA A 482 -4.12 -28.40 40.93
CA ALA A 482 -4.90 -27.89 39.80
C ALA A 482 -4.50 -26.47 39.37
N LEU A 483 -4.17 -25.62 40.34
CA LEU A 483 -3.69 -24.26 40.10
C LEU A 483 -2.24 -24.25 39.58
N GLN A 484 -1.37 -25.14 40.07
CA GLN A 484 0.01 -25.31 39.60
C GLN A 484 0.06 -25.78 38.14
N VAL A 485 -0.80 -26.71 37.75
CA VAL A 485 -0.92 -27.17 36.34
C VAL A 485 -1.27 -26.03 35.39
N LEU A 486 -1.94 -24.98 35.89
CA LEU A 486 -2.32 -23.80 35.12
C LEU A 486 -1.30 -22.63 35.21
N GLY A 487 -0.18 -22.84 35.91
CA GLY A 487 0.88 -21.84 36.07
C GLY A 487 0.50 -20.63 36.94
N LEU A 488 -0.46 -20.80 37.85
CA LEU A 488 -0.99 -19.75 38.74
C LEU A 488 -0.44 -19.92 40.16
N ASP A 489 0.88 -19.83 40.31
CA ASP A 489 1.51 -19.85 41.62
C ASP A 489 1.38 -18.46 42.25
N GLY A 490 0.71 -18.37 43.40
CA GLY A 490 0.76 -17.19 44.25
C GLY A 490 2.16 -17.03 44.83
N THR A 491 2.72 -15.82 44.74
CA THR A 491 3.79 -15.37 45.65
C THR A 491 3.36 -15.45 47.11
#